data_AF-A0A928QZE0-F1
#
_entry.id   AF-A0A928QZE0-F1
#
_cell.length_a   1.000
_cell.length_b   1.000
_cell.length_c   1.000
_cell.angle_alpha   90.00
_cell.angle_beta   90.00
_cell.angle_gamma   90.00
#
_symmetry.space_group_name_H-M   'P 1'
#
loop_
_entity.id
_entity.type
_entity.pdbx_description
1 polymer ?
#
loop_
_entity_poly.entity_id
_entity_poly.type
_entity_poly.pdbx_seq_one_letter_code
_entity_poly.pdbx_strand_id
1 'polypeptide(L)'
;SRKPFLKAEWVKKNATVIQMSGYEIEDEIYLKADKKVVDNWAQLSHGAGALIHKLADEGKLTEDMVITLPQLAAGQKPGRESDDELCVAATYGIGSVDVAVANHIYLNAKAQGIGQKLMLWDNPLWV
;
A
#
# COMPACT_ATOMS: atom_id res chain seq x y z
N SER A 1 17.11 0.80 -5.46
CA SER A 1 18.19 0.61 -4.46
C SER A 1 17.70 -0.36 -3.40
N ARG A 2 18.55 -1.26 -2.87
CA ARG A 2 18.23 -2.06 -1.66
C ARG A 2 18.71 -1.39 -0.37
N LYS A 3 19.29 -0.19 -0.49
CA LYS A 3 19.73 0.65 0.64
C LYS A 3 18.76 1.81 0.81
N PRO A 4 18.32 2.09 2.05
CA PRO A 4 17.49 3.24 2.34
C PRO A 4 18.21 4.54 1.97
N PHE A 5 17.45 5.52 1.50
CA PHE A 5 17.97 6.84 1.14
C PHE A 5 17.23 7.98 1.85
N LEU A 6 15.98 7.78 2.28
CA LEU A 6 15.29 8.71 3.14
C LEU A 6 15.72 8.47 4.59
N LYS A 7 16.44 9.44 5.15
CA LYS A 7 16.94 9.39 6.52
C LYS A 7 15.91 9.87 7.53
N ALA A 8 15.90 9.25 8.71
CA ALA A 8 15.00 9.63 9.81
C ALA A 8 15.20 11.09 10.25
N GLU A 9 16.45 11.58 10.26
CA GLU A 9 16.78 12.96 10.62
C GLU A 9 16.18 14.02 9.67
N TRP A 10 15.77 13.64 8.45
CA TRP A 10 15.15 14.54 7.49
C TRP A 10 13.63 14.63 7.65
N VAL A 11 13.03 13.66 8.34
CA VAL A 11 11.58 13.55 8.49
C VAL A 11 11.13 14.41 9.67
N LYS A 12 10.24 15.37 9.39
CA LYS A 12 9.64 16.23 10.42
C LYS A 12 8.62 15.44 11.24
N LYS A 13 8.43 15.83 12.49
CA LYS A 13 7.44 15.20 13.40
C LYS A 13 6.03 15.18 12.81
N ASN A 14 5.62 16.25 12.14
CA ASN A 14 4.29 16.37 11.52
C ASN A 14 4.16 15.77 10.11
N ALA A 15 5.16 15.02 9.64
CA ALA A 15 5.17 14.54 8.26
C ALA A 15 4.22 13.35 8.06
N THR A 16 3.85 13.15 6.79
CA THR A 16 3.31 11.88 6.31
C THR A 16 4.29 11.32 5.28
N VAL A 17 4.80 10.11 5.53
CA VAL A 17 5.72 9.39 4.65
C VAL A 17 4.99 8.21 4.04
N ILE A 18 4.90 8.17 2.71
CA ILE A 18 4.29 7.05 1.97
C ILE A 18 5.41 6.33 1.23
N GLN A 19 5.71 5.12 1.67
CA GLN A 19 6.71 4.25 1.07
C GLN A 19 6.07 3.43 -0.05
N MET A 20 6.55 3.63 -1.27
CA MET A 20 6.02 2.98 -2.48
C MET A 20 6.86 1.78 -2.92
N SER A 21 8.13 1.72 -2.49
CA SER A 21 9.05 0.62 -2.78
C SER A 21 9.68 0.06 -1.51
N GLY A 22 10.19 -1.16 -1.57
CA GLY A 22 10.52 -1.97 -0.39
C GLY A 22 11.56 -1.42 0.59
N TYR A 23 12.51 -0.60 0.14
CA TYR A 23 13.69 -0.19 0.94
C TYR A 23 14.09 1.28 0.75
N GLU A 24 13.12 2.17 0.62
CA GLU A 24 13.39 3.59 0.37
C GLU A 24 13.79 4.35 1.64
N ILE A 25 13.30 3.91 2.79
CA ILE A 25 13.34 4.66 4.04
C ILE A 25 14.05 3.87 5.15
N GLU A 26 14.70 4.58 6.08
CA GLU A 26 15.29 3.97 7.27
C GLU A 26 14.21 3.38 8.20
N ASP A 27 14.49 2.21 8.78
CA ASP A 27 13.63 1.50 9.73
C ASP A 27 13.11 2.41 10.86
N GLU A 28 13.96 3.32 11.33
CA GLU A 28 13.67 4.24 12.43
C GLU A 28 12.46 5.15 12.13
N ILE A 29 12.20 5.47 10.86
CA ILE A 29 11.01 6.24 10.46
C ILE A 29 9.73 5.45 10.80
N TYR A 30 9.71 4.13 10.57
CA TYR A 30 8.59 3.30 10.99
C TYR A 30 8.49 3.19 12.50
N LEU A 31 9.61 2.87 13.15
CA LEU A 31 9.61 2.58 14.59
C LEU A 31 9.19 3.80 15.43
N LYS A 32 9.50 5.02 14.98
CA LYS A 32 9.11 6.27 15.64
C LYS A 32 7.76 6.85 15.22
N ALA A 33 7.12 6.32 14.18
CA ALA A 33 5.86 6.87 13.70
C ALA A 33 4.72 6.65 14.70
N ASP A 34 3.93 7.69 14.93
CA ASP A 34 2.72 7.65 15.76
C ASP A 34 1.63 6.81 15.08
N LYS A 35 1.52 6.91 13.75
CA LYS A 35 0.60 6.11 12.93
C LYS A 35 1.37 5.27 11.92
N LYS A 36 1.22 3.95 12.01
CA LYS A 36 1.84 2.98 11.10
C LYS A 36 0.74 2.34 10.26
N VAL A 37 0.75 2.62 8.96
CA VAL A 37 -0.31 2.19 8.04
C VAL A 37 0.24 1.18 7.05
N VAL A 38 -0.54 0.14 6.77
CA VAL A 38 -0.23 -0.87 5.76
C VAL A 38 -1.44 -1.09 4.86
N ASP A 39 -1.25 -1.44 3.59
CA ASP A 39 -2.37 -1.84 2.74
C ASP A 39 -2.93 -3.23 3.15
N ASN A 40 -2.04 -4.21 3.33
CA ASN A 40 -2.37 -5.54 3.79
C ASN A 40 -1.24 -6.12 4.66
N TRP A 41 -1.52 -6.35 5.94
CA TRP A 41 -0.53 -6.89 6.88
C TRP A 41 -0.02 -8.27 6.44
N ALA A 42 -0.91 -9.20 6.09
CA ALA A 42 -0.53 -10.58 5.76
C ALA A 42 0.45 -10.63 4.57
N GLN A 43 0.26 -9.80 3.54
CA GLN A 43 1.18 -9.71 2.41
C GLN A 43 2.49 -9.03 2.80
N LEU A 44 2.44 -7.88 3.48
CA LEU A 44 3.63 -7.10 3.80
C LEU A 44 4.53 -7.75 4.86
N SER A 45 3.96 -8.51 5.81
CA SER A 45 4.71 -9.20 6.87
C SER A 45 5.41 -10.48 6.40
N HIS A 46 4.96 -11.09 5.30
CA HIS A 46 5.54 -12.34 4.75
C HIS A 46 6.24 -12.14 3.40
N GLY A 47 6.01 -11.01 2.74
CA GLY A 47 6.57 -10.68 1.44
C GLY A 47 8.04 -10.27 1.52
N ALA A 48 8.94 -11.15 1.09
CA ALA A 48 10.35 -10.83 0.94
C ALA A 48 10.52 -9.58 0.05
N GLY A 49 11.40 -8.67 0.45
CA GLY A 49 11.60 -7.42 -0.29
C GLY A 49 10.85 -6.21 0.27
N ALA A 50 10.08 -6.37 1.36
CA ALA A 50 9.45 -5.26 2.06
C ALA A 50 10.13 -4.97 3.41
N LEU A 51 10.23 -3.68 3.77
CA LEU A 51 10.68 -3.25 5.10
C LEU A 51 9.79 -3.84 6.21
N ILE A 52 8.48 -3.90 5.99
CA ILE A 52 7.53 -4.47 6.96
C ILE A 52 7.83 -5.94 7.28
N HIS A 53 8.15 -6.75 6.25
CA HIS A 53 8.54 -8.14 6.45
C HIS A 53 9.78 -8.26 7.33
N LYS A 54 10.82 -7.45 7.06
CA LYS A 54 12.03 -7.41 7.91
C LYS A 54 11.69 -7.06 9.36
N LEU A 55 10.89 -6.01 9.59
CA LEU A 55 10.55 -5.57 10.94
C LEU A 55 9.67 -6.58 11.69
N ALA A 56 8.79 -7.28 10.98
CA ALA A 56 7.98 -8.36 11.53
C ALA A 56 8.84 -9.59 11.90
N ASP A 57 9.75 -10.00 11.02
CA ASP A 57 10.67 -11.12 11.26
C ASP A 57 11.63 -10.85 12.44
N GLU A 58 12.07 -9.59 12.58
CA GLU A 58 12.86 -9.13 13.72
C GLU A 58 12.04 -8.94 15.02
N GLY A 59 10.71 -9.13 14.98
CA GLY A 59 9.81 -8.94 16.12
C GLY A 59 9.64 -7.49 16.56
N LYS A 60 10.06 -6.52 15.75
CA LYS A 60 9.98 -5.07 16.04
C LYS A 60 8.63 -4.47 15.64
N LEU A 61 7.84 -5.18 14.86
CA LEU A 61 6.50 -4.78 14.44
C LEU A 61 5.56 -5.98 14.49
N THR A 62 4.39 -5.79 15.05
CA THR A 62 3.33 -6.80 15.13
C THR A 62 2.02 -6.27 14.51
N GLU A 63 1.08 -7.16 14.21
CA GLU A 63 -0.17 -6.80 13.53
C GLU A 63 -1.01 -5.77 14.31
N ASP A 64 -0.99 -5.84 15.64
CA ASP A 64 -1.71 -4.93 16.53
C ASP A 64 -1.10 -3.52 16.58
N MET A 65 0.14 -3.35 16.12
CA MET A 65 0.83 -2.05 16.05
C MET A 65 0.53 -1.27 14.76
N VAL A 66 -0.14 -1.89 13.78
CA VAL A 66 -0.44 -1.27 12.50
C VAL A 66 -1.93 -1.05 12.29
N ILE A 67 -2.24 -0.09 11.43
CA ILE A 67 -3.59 0.16 10.94
C ILE A 67 -3.61 -0.23 9.46
N THR A 68 -4.61 -1.01 9.05
CA THR A 68 -4.77 -1.35 7.64
C THR A 68 -5.51 -0.23 6.89
N LEU A 69 -5.17 0.00 5.61
CA LEU A 69 -5.89 0.97 4.77
C LEU A 69 -7.41 0.74 4.74
N PRO A 70 -7.92 -0.51 4.67
CA PRO A 70 -9.36 -0.77 4.80
C PRO A 70 -9.96 -0.27 6.12
N GLN A 71 -9.27 -0.45 7.25
CA GLN A 71 -9.74 0.07 8.54
C GLN A 71 -9.80 1.60 8.57
N LEU A 72 -8.82 2.28 7.97
CA LEU A 72 -8.85 3.74 7.82
C LEU A 72 -10.00 4.19 6.91
N ALA A 73 -10.11 3.59 5.73
CA ALA A 73 -11.13 3.96 4.74
C ALA A 73 -12.57 3.71 5.25
N ALA A 74 -12.75 2.68 6.07
CA ALA A 74 -14.05 2.36 6.70
C ALA A 74 -14.31 3.15 8.00
N GLY A 75 -13.40 4.02 8.44
CA GLY A 75 -13.53 4.79 9.68
C GLY A 75 -13.47 3.94 10.96
N GLN A 76 -12.92 2.72 10.88
CA GLN A 76 -12.81 1.80 12.02
C GLN A 76 -11.62 2.13 12.92
N LYS A 77 -10.60 2.78 12.37
CA LYS A 77 -9.43 3.29 13.08
C LYS A 77 -9.22 4.74 12.68
N PRO A 78 -8.84 5.63 13.62
CA PRO A 78 -8.55 7.00 13.28
C PRO A 78 -7.26 7.09 12.47
N GLY A 79 -7.24 8.02 11.51
CA GLY A 79 -6.02 8.43 10.82
C GLY A 79 -5.16 9.33 11.71
N ARG A 80 -4.73 10.46 11.16
CA ARG A 80 -4.10 11.53 11.93
C ARG A 80 -5.11 12.18 12.88
N GLU A 81 -4.73 12.34 14.13
CA GLU A 81 -5.52 12.93 15.22
C GLU A 81 -4.91 14.23 15.76
N SER A 82 -3.63 14.52 15.45
CA SER A 82 -3.03 15.82 15.73
C SER A 82 -2.02 16.28 14.68
N ASP A 83 -1.72 17.58 14.67
CA ASP A 83 -0.76 18.18 13.76
C ASP A 83 0.69 17.76 14.05
N ASP A 84 0.98 17.17 15.21
CA ASP A 84 2.33 16.78 15.60
C ASP A 84 2.69 15.32 15.25
N GLU A 85 1.71 14.51 14.82
CA GLU A 85 1.91 13.07 14.58
C GLU A 85 2.77 12.79 13.33
N LEU A 86 3.68 11.83 13.43
CA LEU A 86 4.35 11.24 12.28
C LEU A 86 3.49 10.08 11.77
N CYS A 87 3.00 10.20 10.55
CA CYS A 87 2.29 9.13 9.87
C CYS A 87 3.21 8.47 8.84
N VAL A 88 3.27 7.14 8.85
CA VAL A 88 3.98 6.36 7.84
C VAL A 88 3.05 5.33 7.23
N ALA A 89 3.16 5.12 5.92
CA ALA A 89 2.39 4.11 5.19
C ALA A 89 3.30 3.27 4.30
N ALA A 90 3.11 1.96 4.29
CA ALA A 90 3.72 1.02 3.36
C ALA A 90 2.63 0.39 2.51
N THR A 91 2.88 0.34 1.21
CA THR A 91 2.00 -0.36 0.28
C THR A 91 2.82 -1.35 -0.53
N TYR A 92 2.33 -2.58 -0.65
CA TYR A 92 2.86 -3.57 -1.59
C TYR A 92 2.09 -3.54 -2.92
N GLY A 93 0.83 -3.08 -2.89
CA GLY A 93 -0.10 -3.13 -4.00
C GLY A 93 -1.06 -4.31 -3.88
N ILE A 94 -2.35 -4.01 -4.04
CA ILE A 94 -3.43 -5.00 -3.92
C ILE A 94 -4.15 -5.13 -5.25
N GLY A 95 -4.12 -6.31 -5.86
CA GLY A 95 -4.74 -6.55 -7.17
C GLY A 95 -6.23 -6.22 -7.25
N SER A 96 -6.96 -6.25 -6.13
CA SER A 96 -8.36 -5.84 -6.10
C SER A 96 -8.55 -4.34 -6.40
N VAL A 97 -7.58 -3.50 -6.05
CA VAL A 97 -7.59 -2.07 -6.38
C VAL A 97 -7.44 -1.88 -7.89
N ASP A 98 -6.54 -2.62 -8.53
CA ASP A 98 -6.35 -2.58 -9.98
C ASP A 98 -7.63 -2.98 -10.72
N VAL A 99 -8.27 -4.08 -10.30
CA VAL A 99 -9.52 -4.55 -10.89
C VAL A 99 -10.65 -3.53 -10.70
N ALA A 100 -10.77 -2.92 -9.52
CA ALA A 100 -11.78 -1.90 -9.25
C ALA A 100 -11.61 -0.66 -10.14
N VAL A 101 -10.38 -0.15 -10.25
CA VAL A 101 -10.06 1.00 -11.11
C VAL A 101 -10.28 0.65 -12.58
N ALA A 102 -9.82 -0.52 -13.03
CA ALA A 102 -10.00 -0.99 -14.40
C ALA A 102 -11.49 -1.13 -14.76
N ASN A 103 -12.32 -1.64 -13.85
CA ASN A 103 -13.77 -1.71 -14.08
C ASN A 103 -14.39 -0.32 -14.23
N HIS A 104 -14.00 0.64 -13.39
CA HIS A 104 -14.49 2.02 -13.50
C HIS A 104 -14.10 2.66 -14.85
N ILE A 105 -12.83 2.51 -15.26
CA ILE A 105 -12.35 2.97 -16.56
C ILE A 105 -13.11 2.30 -17.70
N TYR A 106 -13.31 0.98 -17.64
CA TYR A 106 -14.03 0.20 -18.64
C TYR A 106 -15.48 0.68 -18.81
N LEU A 107 -16.21 0.88 -17.71
CA LEU A 107 -17.60 1.36 -17.76
C LEU A 107 -17.69 2.76 -18.36
N ASN A 108 -16.76 3.65 -18.02
CA ASN A 108 -16.70 5.01 -18.58
C ASN A 108 -16.38 4.98 -20.09
N ALA A 109 -15.41 4.16 -20.52
CA ALA A 109 -15.07 4.01 -21.93
C ALA A 109 -16.25 3.46 -22.73
N LYS A 110 -16.95 2.45 -22.18
CA LYS A 110 -18.16 1.88 -22.79
C LYS A 110 -19.28 2.91 -22.97
N ALA A 111 -19.53 3.75 -21.95
CA ALA A 111 -20.53 4.81 -22.02
C ALA A 111 -20.20 5.90 -23.06
N GLN A 112 -18.92 6.11 -23.35
CA GLN A 112 -18.43 7.10 -24.32
C GLN A 112 -18.18 6.51 -25.73
N GLY A 113 -18.43 5.21 -25.94
CA GLY A 113 -18.13 4.55 -27.21
C GLY A 113 -16.62 4.44 -27.51
N ILE A 114 -15.76 4.49 -26.49
CA ILE A 114 -14.31 4.39 -26.61
C ILE A 114 -13.88 2.93 -26.49
N GLY A 115 -12.98 2.49 -27.38
CA GLY A 115 -12.34 1.18 -27.35
C GLY A 115 -12.61 0.33 -28.58
N GLN A 116 -12.05 -0.88 -28.59
CA GLN A 116 -12.19 -1.85 -29.67
C GLN A 116 -12.79 -3.14 -29.11
N LYS A 117 -13.92 -3.60 -29.67
CA LYS A 117 -14.42 -4.95 -29.36
C LYS A 117 -13.55 -5.96 -30.09
N LEU A 118 -12.95 -6.87 -29.33
CA LEU A 118 -12.17 -7.99 -29.86
C LEU A 118 -13.02 -9.25 -29.88
N MET A 119 -12.84 -10.09 -30.90
CA MET A 119 -13.44 -11.42 -30.97
C MET A 119 -12.59 -12.35 -30.10
N LEU A 120 -13.19 -13.01 -29.11
CA LEU A 120 -12.46 -13.99 -28.28
C LEU A 120 -12.19 -15.28 -29.08
N TRP A 121 -13.18 -15.73 -29.85
CA TRP A 121 -13.10 -16.90 -30.73
C TRP A 121 -13.90 -16.62 -32.01
N ASP A 122 -13.30 -16.89 -33.17
CA ASP A 122 -13.97 -16.81 -34.48
C ASP A 122 -14.44 -18.19 -34.96
N ASN A 123 -13.59 -19.21 -34.79
CA ASN A 123 -13.92 -20.62 -35.07
C ASN A 123 -13.24 -21.54 -34.04
N PRO A 124 -13.82 -21.72 -32.84
CA PRO A 124 -13.19 -22.54 -31.82
C PRO A 124 -13.29 -24.03 -32.19
N LEU A 125 -12.15 -24.71 -32.20
CA LEU A 125 -12.05 -26.11 -32.66
C LEU A 125 -12.46 -27.16 -31.62
N TRP A 126 -12.62 -26.77 -30.35
CA TRP A 126 -12.77 -27.71 -29.21
C TRP A 126 -13.60 -27.18 -28.04
N VAL A 127 -14.69 -26.45 -28.29
CA VAL A 127 -15.76 -26.20 -27.29
C VAL A 127 -17.00 -27.00 -27.64
#